data_AF-A0A936DZN4-F1
#
_entry.id   AF-A0A936DZN4-F1
#
_cell.length_a   1.000
_cell.length_b   1.000
_cell.length_c   1.000
_cell.angle_alpha   90.00
_cell.angle_beta   90.00
_cell.angle_gamma   90.00
#
_symmetry.space_group_name_H-M   'P 1'
#
loop_
_entity.id
_entity.type
_entity.pdbx_description
1 polymer ?
#
loop_
_entity_poly.entity_id
_entity_poly.type
_entity_poly.pdbx_seq_one_letter_code
_entity_poly.pdbx_strand_id
1 'polypeptide(L)'
;MCHGNENWGSVTFDHNITTFQLIGKHLRTECRSCHFEIREGKTFQQFSNLDTKCASCHDNIHGNQFEESGITDCKRCHGFEKWDRSNFNHDNTRFKLEGAHLNVNCNECHKAEVVNGKSAVVYKTGKLACADCHQ
;
A
#
# COMPACT_ATOMS: atom_id res chain seq x y z
N MET A 1 -29.17 6.77 -11.66
CA MET A 1 -30.17 5.93 -10.95
C MET A 1 -29.46 4.65 -10.55
N CYS A 2 -29.18 4.44 -9.25
CA CYS A 2 -28.35 3.32 -8.78
C CYS A 2 -29.13 2.01 -8.61
N HIS A 3 -30.46 2.09 -8.47
CA HIS A 3 -31.34 0.93 -8.57
C HIS A 3 -32.35 1.21 -9.68
N GLY A 4 -32.51 0.25 -10.59
CA GLY A 4 -33.66 0.20 -11.50
C GLY A 4 -34.82 -0.49 -10.79
N ASN A 5 -36.06 -0.01 -10.97
CA ASN A 5 -37.26 -0.63 -10.39
C ASN A 5 -37.50 -2.08 -10.86
N GLU A 6 -36.74 -2.53 -11.86
CA GLU A 6 -36.94 -3.81 -12.55
C GLU A 6 -35.82 -4.81 -12.21
N ASN A 7 -34.74 -4.35 -11.57
CA ASN A 7 -33.64 -5.19 -11.11
C ASN A 7 -32.87 -4.48 -10.00
N TRP A 8 -33.19 -4.82 -8.75
CA TRP A 8 -32.55 -4.26 -7.56
C TRP A 8 -31.03 -4.56 -7.48
N GLY A 9 -30.56 -5.57 -8.21
CA GLY A 9 -29.18 -6.07 -8.19
C GLY A 9 -28.22 -5.49 -9.24
N SER A 10 -28.67 -4.68 -10.21
CA SER A 10 -27.78 -4.11 -11.23
C SER A 10 -27.49 -2.64 -10.97
N VAL A 11 -26.45 -2.37 -10.19
CA VAL A 11 -25.88 -1.01 -10.05
C VAL A 11 -24.83 -0.84 -11.15
N THR A 12 -25.08 0.03 -12.12
CA THR A 12 -24.07 0.46 -13.10
C THR A 12 -23.60 1.86 -12.76
N PHE A 13 -22.38 1.97 -12.22
CA PHE A 13 -21.69 3.23 -12.01
C PHE A 13 -20.23 3.10 -12.46
N ASP A 14 -19.79 4.00 -13.32
CA ASP A 14 -18.44 3.99 -13.89
C ASP A 14 -17.48 4.79 -13.00
N HIS A 15 -16.53 4.13 -12.34
CA HIS A 15 -15.52 4.79 -11.52
C HIS A 15 -14.46 5.55 -12.34
N ASN A 16 -14.37 5.33 -13.67
CA ASN A 16 -13.42 6.03 -14.53
C ASN A 16 -13.73 7.53 -14.67
N ILE A 17 -14.97 7.95 -14.36
CA ILE A 17 -15.37 9.37 -14.35
C ILE A 17 -14.98 10.08 -13.04
N THR A 18 -14.45 9.35 -12.07
CA THR A 18 -14.06 9.88 -10.75
C THR A 18 -12.54 10.02 -10.64
N THR A 19 -12.08 10.68 -9.58
CA THR A 19 -10.65 10.78 -9.26
C THR A 19 -10.05 9.48 -8.71
N PHE A 20 -10.89 8.52 -8.30
CA PHE A 20 -10.46 7.22 -7.80
C PHE A 20 -10.85 6.12 -8.78
N GLN A 21 -10.01 5.91 -9.78
CA GLN A 21 -10.19 4.84 -10.76
C GLN A 21 -9.89 3.49 -10.10
N LEU A 22 -10.82 2.53 -10.24
CA LEU A 22 -10.60 1.17 -9.79
C LEU A 22 -9.65 0.47 -10.76
N ILE A 23 -8.49 0.06 -10.27
CA ILE A 23 -7.46 -0.61 -11.06
C ILE A 23 -6.97 -1.87 -10.36
N GLY A 24 -6.57 -2.86 -11.17
CA GLY A 24 -6.19 -4.18 -10.71
C GLY A 24 -7.23 -4.84 -9.83
N LYS A 25 -6.81 -5.30 -8.64
CA LYS A 25 -7.70 -6.02 -7.73
C LYS A 25 -8.92 -5.21 -7.27
N HIS A 26 -8.82 -3.88 -7.23
CA HIS A 26 -9.94 -3.01 -6.83
C HIS A 26 -11.14 -3.10 -7.79
N LEU A 27 -10.94 -3.52 -9.05
CA LEU A 27 -12.03 -3.70 -10.02
C LEU A 27 -13.06 -4.75 -9.60
N ARG A 28 -12.67 -5.66 -8.69
CA ARG A 28 -13.52 -6.77 -8.22
C ARG A 28 -13.99 -6.56 -6.78
N THR A 29 -13.68 -5.41 -6.19
CA THR A 29 -14.09 -5.08 -4.83
C THR A 29 -15.57 -4.72 -4.81
N GLU A 30 -16.29 -5.19 -3.80
CA GLU A 30 -17.69 -4.83 -3.62
C GLU A 30 -17.84 -3.36 -3.23
N CYS A 31 -18.92 -2.71 -3.69
CA CYS A 31 -19.22 -1.31 -3.35
C CYS A 31 -19.19 -1.07 -1.83
N ARG A 32 -19.63 -2.06 -1.05
CA ARG A 32 -19.71 -2.00 0.42
C ARG A 32 -18.36 -1.92 1.10
N SER A 33 -17.30 -2.42 0.50
CA SER A 33 -15.97 -2.38 1.10
C SER A 33 -15.40 -0.97 1.21
N CYS A 34 -15.90 -0.02 0.41
CA CYS A 34 -15.46 1.37 0.43
C CYS A 34 -16.58 2.32 0.88
N HIS A 35 -17.77 2.17 0.32
CA HIS A 35 -18.86 3.13 0.51
C HIS A 35 -19.65 2.92 1.80
N PHE A 36 -19.33 1.89 2.57
CA PHE A 36 -20.05 1.57 3.80
C PHE A 36 -19.06 1.43 4.94
N GLU A 37 -19.40 2.03 6.07
CA GLU A 37 -18.61 1.96 7.29
C GLU A 37 -19.52 1.66 8.48
N ILE A 38 -19.06 0.83 9.40
CA ILE A 38 -19.77 0.55 10.65
C ILE A 38 -19.10 1.35 11.76
N ARG A 39 -19.82 2.31 12.34
CA ARG A 39 -19.39 3.08 13.52
C ARG A 39 -20.39 2.87 14.64
N GLU A 40 -19.93 2.41 15.80
CA GLU A 40 -20.77 2.19 16.98
C GLU A 40 -22.01 1.31 16.70
N GLY A 41 -21.85 0.27 15.88
CA GLY A 41 -22.93 -0.65 15.50
C GLY A 41 -23.94 -0.09 14.48
N LYS A 42 -23.75 1.15 14.00
CA LYS A 42 -24.57 1.75 12.94
C LYS A 42 -23.82 1.72 11.61
N THR A 43 -24.54 1.41 10.54
CA THR A 43 -24.01 1.45 9.17
C THR A 43 -24.18 2.86 8.61
N PHE A 44 -23.08 3.44 8.15
CA PHE A 44 -23.03 4.71 7.44
C PHE A 44 -22.67 4.45 5.99
N GLN A 45 -23.35 5.13 5.08
CA GLN A 45 -23.08 5.05 3.65
C GLN A 45 -22.58 6.39 3.13
N GLN A 46 -21.49 6.37 2.36
CA GLN A 46 -20.91 7.53 1.71
C GLN A 46 -20.47 7.14 0.31
N PHE A 47 -21.00 7.80 -0.71
CA PHE A 47 -20.73 7.48 -2.11
C PHE A 47 -19.82 8.50 -2.83
N SER A 48 -19.40 9.56 -2.14
CA SER A 48 -18.57 10.63 -2.70
C SER A 48 -17.63 11.19 -1.64
N ASN A 49 -16.51 11.78 -2.07
CA ASN A 49 -15.53 12.43 -1.19
C ASN A 49 -14.92 11.50 -0.13
N LEU A 50 -14.69 10.23 -0.47
CA LEU A 50 -13.93 9.31 0.37
C LEU A 50 -12.43 9.65 0.28
N ASP A 51 -11.68 9.33 1.33
CA ASP A 51 -10.22 9.42 1.29
C ASP A 51 -9.66 8.34 0.35
N THR A 52 -8.90 8.78 -0.64
CA THR A 52 -8.31 7.95 -1.70
C THR A 52 -6.90 7.46 -1.37
N LYS A 53 -6.35 7.83 -0.22
CA LYS A 53 -5.03 7.38 0.22
C LYS A 53 -5.07 5.88 0.51
N CYS A 54 -4.03 5.14 0.16
CA CYS A 54 -3.97 3.70 0.43
C CYS A 54 -4.16 3.39 1.92
N ALA A 55 -3.62 4.24 2.80
CA ALA A 55 -3.70 4.09 4.24
C ALA A 55 -5.11 4.35 4.83
N SER A 56 -6.08 4.83 4.05
CA SER A 56 -7.47 4.96 4.52
C SER A 56 -8.17 3.60 4.65
N CYS A 57 -7.70 2.59 3.91
CA CYS A 57 -8.25 1.23 3.94
C CYS A 57 -7.21 0.15 4.27
N HIS A 58 -5.93 0.37 3.97
CA HIS A 58 -4.88 -0.61 4.17
C HIS A 58 -3.92 -0.22 5.29
N ASP A 59 -3.50 -1.19 6.07
CA ASP A 59 -2.50 -0.98 7.12
C ASP A 59 -1.15 -0.57 6.53
N ASN A 60 -0.60 0.54 7.02
CA ASN A 60 0.75 0.95 6.69
C ASN A 60 1.76 0.24 7.63
N ILE A 61 2.13 -0.98 7.26
CA ILE A 61 3.11 -1.78 8.02
C ILE A 61 4.52 -1.19 8.03
N HIS A 62 4.82 -0.28 7.10
CA HIS A 62 6.12 0.38 7.03
C HIS A 62 6.24 1.57 7.98
N GLY A 63 5.11 2.00 8.58
CA GLY A 63 5.04 3.24 9.34
C GLY A 63 5.51 4.42 8.48
N ASN A 64 6.26 5.34 9.08
CA ASN A 64 6.67 6.57 8.41
C ASN A 64 8.00 6.42 7.64
N GLN A 65 8.51 5.18 7.46
CA GLN A 65 9.81 4.96 6.82
C GLN A 65 9.89 5.49 5.38
N PHE A 66 8.76 5.52 4.66
CA PHE A 66 8.67 6.01 3.28
C PHE A 66 7.80 7.25 3.14
N GLU A 67 7.53 7.92 4.25
CA GLU A 67 6.81 9.19 4.25
C GLU A 67 7.67 10.31 3.67
N GLU A 68 7.09 11.09 2.78
CA GLU A 68 7.64 12.32 2.25
C GLU A 68 6.59 13.41 2.40
N SER A 69 6.91 14.47 3.16
CA SER A 69 6.00 15.58 3.44
C SER A 69 4.63 15.14 4.00
N GLY A 70 4.60 14.16 4.89
CA GLY A 70 3.35 13.64 5.49
C GLY A 70 2.57 12.66 4.60
N ILE A 71 3.12 12.27 3.43
CA ILE A 71 2.45 11.37 2.49
C ILE A 71 3.32 10.13 2.25
N THR A 72 2.73 8.95 2.46
CA THR A 72 3.34 7.68 2.04
C THR A 72 2.74 7.26 0.70
N ASP A 73 3.54 7.39 -0.36
CA ASP A 73 3.12 7.00 -1.71
C ASP A 73 3.40 5.50 -1.97
N CYS A 74 2.41 4.65 -1.69
CA CYS A 74 2.55 3.19 -1.77
C CYS A 74 2.85 2.69 -3.20
N LYS A 75 2.32 3.36 -4.24
CA LYS A 75 2.50 2.96 -5.65
C LYS A 75 3.94 3.08 -6.15
N ARG A 76 4.81 3.78 -5.41
CA ARG A 76 6.26 3.81 -5.72
C ARG A 76 6.89 2.43 -5.67
N CYS A 77 6.34 1.54 -4.85
CA CYS A 77 6.83 0.18 -4.67
C CYS A 77 5.77 -0.87 -5.01
N HIS A 78 4.51 -0.63 -4.65
CA HIS A 78 3.44 -1.60 -4.74
C HIS A 78 2.57 -1.48 -5.99
N GLY A 79 2.22 -2.64 -6.56
CA GLY A 79 1.33 -2.74 -7.71
C GLY A 79 -0.15 -2.90 -7.33
N PHE A 80 -1.03 -2.68 -8.31
CA PHE A 80 -2.49 -2.84 -8.14
C PHE A 80 -3.00 -4.26 -8.47
N GLU A 81 -2.27 -4.99 -9.31
CA GLU A 81 -2.60 -6.39 -9.65
C GLU A 81 -2.18 -7.36 -8.55
N LYS A 82 -1.04 -7.09 -7.94
CA LYS A 82 -0.45 -7.82 -6.82
C LYS A 82 0.13 -6.82 -5.85
N TRP A 83 -0.17 -7.03 -4.57
CA TRP A 83 0.45 -6.26 -3.48
C TRP A 83 1.83 -6.83 -3.17
N ASP A 84 2.71 -6.76 -4.16
CA ASP A 84 4.14 -7.06 -4.05
C ASP A 84 4.92 -5.76 -4.25
N ARG A 85 6.25 -5.86 -4.32
CA ARG A 85 7.13 -4.69 -4.53
C ARG A 85 7.55 -4.53 -6.00
N SER A 86 6.69 -4.91 -6.95
CA SER A 86 7.02 -4.94 -8.38
C SER A 86 7.53 -3.62 -8.95
N ASN A 87 7.16 -2.48 -8.37
CA ASN A 87 7.64 -1.17 -8.82
C ASN A 87 8.94 -0.74 -8.13
N PHE A 88 9.36 -1.43 -7.06
CA PHE A 88 10.57 -1.08 -6.33
C PHE A 88 11.82 -1.57 -7.06
N ASN A 89 12.76 -0.66 -7.30
CA ASN A 89 14.08 -0.97 -7.84
C ASN A 89 15.18 -0.50 -6.89
N HIS A 90 16.04 -1.43 -6.46
CA HIS A 90 17.21 -1.14 -5.61
C HIS A 90 18.21 -0.18 -6.27
N ASP A 91 18.26 -0.12 -7.60
CA ASP A 91 19.15 0.80 -8.33
C ASP A 91 18.83 2.27 -8.09
N ASN A 92 17.61 2.57 -7.62
CA ASN A 92 17.17 3.91 -7.25
C ASN A 92 17.52 4.27 -5.80
N THR A 93 18.22 3.39 -5.09
CA THR A 93 18.60 3.59 -3.69
C THR A 93 20.08 3.97 -3.57
N ARG A 94 20.51 4.32 -2.35
CA ARG A 94 21.93 4.63 -2.06
C ARG A 94 22.84 3.41 -2.12
N PHE A 95 22.28 2.20 -2.11
CA PHE A 95 23.03 0.95 -2.18
C PHE A 95 22.48 0.10 -3.31
N LYS A 96 23.15 0.22 -4.47
CA LYS A 96 22.83 -0.62 -5.63
C LYS A 96 23.30 -2.04 -5.37
N LEU A 97 22.47 -3.02 -5.69
CA LEU A 97 22.84 -4.42 -5.54
C LEU A 97 23.65 -4.84 -6.76
N GLU A 98 24.91 -5.17 -6.55
CA GLU A 98 25.83 -5.60 -7.60
C GLU A 98 26.51 -6.91 -7.22
N GLY A 99 26.87 -7.71 -8.24
CA GLY A 99 27.55 -8.99 -8.06
C GLY A 99 26.76 -9.94 -7.17
N ALA A 100 27.40 -10.49 -6.13
CA ALA A 100 26.79 -11.45 -5.22
C ALA A 100 25.58 -10.89 -4.44
N HIS A 101 25.52 -9.57 -4.21
CA HIS A 101 24.43 -8.94 -3.46
C HIS A 101 23.06 -9.06 -4.13
N LEU A 102 23.01 -9.30 -5.45
CA LEU A 102 21.77 -9.54 -6.19
C LEU A 102 21.01 -10.78 -5.70
N ASN A 103 21.72 -11.74 -5.10
CA ASN A 103 21.16 -13.02 -4.65
C ASN A 103 20.96 -13.08 -3.13
N VAL A 104 21.23 -11.98 -2.42
CA VAL A 104 21.08 -11.93 -0.96
C VAL A 104 19.60 -11.74 -0.60
N ASN A 105 19.13 -12.52 0.37
CA ASN A 105 17.77 -12.37 0.88
C ASN A 105 17.59 -11.01 1.58
N CYS A 106 16.43 -10.41 1.39
CA CYS A 106 16.13 -9.05 1.87
C CYS A 106 16.35 -8.89 3.38
N ASN A 107 16.01 -9.91 4.16
CA ASN A 107 16.10 -9.94 5.62
C ASN A 107 17.55 -10.01 6.15
N GLU A 108 18.52 -10.31 5.29
CA GLU A 108 19.94 -10.25 5.69
C GLU A 108 20.36 -8.81 5.95
N CYS A 109 19.79 -7.85 5.20
CA CYS A 109 20.02 -6.42 5.39
C CYS A 109 18.87 -5.75 6.16
N HIS A 110 17.62 -6.03 5.79
CA HIS A 110 16.41 -5.41 6.34
C HIS A 110 15.84 -6.24 7.48
N LYS A 111 16.43 -6.07 8.66
CA LYS A 111 16.06 -6.82 9.87
C LYS A 111 14.87 -6.19 10.58
N ALA A 112 14.11 -7.03 11.29
CA ALA A 112 13.08 -6.58 12.20
C ALA A 112 13.74 -6.05 13.48
N GLU A 113 13.34 -4.85 13.89
CA GLU A 113 13.79 -4.20 15.12
C GLU A 113 12.58 -3.68 15.89
N VAL A 114 12.74 -3.50 17.21
CA VAL A 114 11.69 -2.91 18.04
C VAL A 114 11.77 -1.39 17.91
N VAL A 115 10.82 -0.80 17.17
CA VAL A 115 10.67 0.65 17.01
C VAL A 115 9.45 1.09 17.80
N ASN A 116 9.64 1.94 18.82
CA ASN A 116 8.58 2.44 19.70
C ASN A 116 7.70 1.33 20.32
N GLY A 117 8.33 0.24 20.76
CA GLY A 117 7.65 -0.90 21.38
C GLY A 117 6.91 -1.83 20.41
N LYS A 118 7.03 -1.61 19.09
CA LYS A 118 6.47 -2.50 18.05
C LYS A 118 7.60 -3.07 17.19
N SER A 119 7.50 -4.36 16.86
CA SER A 119 8.43 -4.98 15.92
C SER A 119 8.13 -4.49 14.50
N ALA A 120 9.14 -3.92 13.83
CA ALA A 120 9.04 -3.41 12.47
C ALA A 120 10.32 -3.69 11.68
N VAL A 121 10.18 -4.03 10.40
CA VAL A 121 11.33 -4.20 9.50
C VAL A 121 11.92 -2.83 9.16
N VAL A 122 13.24 -2.67 9.34
CA VAL A 122 13.96 -1.44 9.05
C VAL A 122 14.53 -1.47 7.63
N TYR A 123 13.92 -0.69 6.75
CA TYR A 123 14.33 -0.58 5.34
C TYR A 123 15.41 0.48 5.13
N LYS A 124 15.41 1.53 5.93
CA LYS A 124 16.44 2.59 5.93
C LYS A 124 17.49 2.30 7.00
N THR A 125 18.31 1.27 6.78
CA THR A 125 19.28 0.75 7.78
C THR A 125 20.36 1.76 8.19
N GLY A 126 20.76 2.65 7.27
CA GLY A 126 21.88 3.58 7.47
C GLY A 126 23.28 2.94 7.51
N LYS A 127 23.35 1.61 7.65
CA LYS A 127 24.57 0.80 7.63
C LYS A 127 24.80 0.26 6.23
N LEU A 128 25.76 0.84 5.52
CA LEU A 128 26.05 0.57 4.11
C LEU A 128 27.55 0.34 3.84
N ALA A 129 28.40 0.39 4.87
CA ALA A 129 29.82 0.13 4.71
C ALA A 129 30.06 -1.37 4.57
N CYS A 130 31.07 -1.77 3.79
CA CYS A 130 31.39 -3.19 3.60
C CYS A 130 31.61 -3.91 4.94
N ALA A 131 32.30 -3.22 5.87
CA ALA A 131 32.59 -3.74 7.22
C ALA A 131 31.35 -3.89 8.12
N ASP A 132 30.21 -3.28 7.77
CA ASP A 132 28.97 -3.44 8.53
C ASP A 132 28.39 -4.86 8.39
N CYS A 133 28.79 -5.59 7.33
CA CYS A 133 28.27 -6.92 7.00
C CYS A 133 29.36 -7.98 6.77
N HIS A 134 30.56 -7.58 6.35
CA HIS A 134 31.68 -8.49 6.09
C HIS A 134 32.78 -8.33 7.14
N GLN A 135 33.16 -9.45 7.76
CA GLN A 135 34.26 -9.57 8.71
C GLN A 135 35.52 -10.08 8.03
#